data_AF-A0A8U0RPF4-F1
#
_entry.id   AF-A0A8U0RPF4-F1
#
_cell.length_a   1.000
_cell.length_b   1.000
_cell.length_c   1.000
_cell.angle_alpha   90.00
_cell.angle_beta   90.00
_cell.angle_gamma   90.00
#
_symmetry.space_group_name_H-M   'P 1'
#
loop_
_entity.id
_entity.type
_entity.pdbx_description
1 polymer ?
#
loop_
_entity_poly.entity_id
_entity_poly.type
_entity_poly.pdbx_seq_one_letter_code
_entity_poly.pdbx_strand_id
1 'polypeptide(L)' 'MSYSSFTIATCALVDPDRCTKKFGYCRRRCFKDEKQIDICLSPNKICCTESSFDED' A
#
# COMPACT_ATOMS: atom_id res chain seq x y z
N MET A 1 8.57 -32.77 -11.83
CA MET A 1 7.80 -31.74 -12.56
C MET A 1 7.93 -30.45 -11.77
N SER A 2 8.76 -29.52 -12.24
CA SER A 2 9.06 -28.28 -11.50
C SER A 2 8.11 -27.18 -11.97
N TYR A 3 7.12 -26.84 -11.15
CA TYR A 3 6.16 -25.77 -11.45
C TYR A 3 6.86 -24.42 -11.20
N SER A 4 7.30 -23.77 -12.28
CA SER A 4 7.82 -22.41 -12.19
C SER A 4 6.64 -21.47 -11.97
N SER A 5 6.44 -21.07 -10.71
CA SER A 5 5.46 -20.05 -10.35
C SER A 5 5.95 -18.71 -10.89
N PHE A 6 5.52 -18.34 -12.09
CA PHE A 6 5.68 -16.99 -12.62
C PHE A 6 4.78 -16.06 -11.79
N THR A 7 5.39 -15.27 -10.92
CA THR A 7 4.67 -14.21 -10.22
C THR A 7 4.36 -13.11 -11.23
N ILE A 8 3.07 -12.97 -11.57
CA ILE A 8 2.57 -11.83 -12.34
C ILE A 8 2.88 -10.57 -11.53
N ALA A 9 3.83 -9.78 -12.01
CA ALA A 9 4.01 -8.41 -11.55
C ALA A 9 2.79 -7.62 -12.03
N THR A 10 1.75 -7.58 -11.23
CA THR A 10 0.63 -6.66 -11.42
C THR A 10 1.19 -5.26 -11.25
N CYS A 11 1.52 -4.61 -12.37
CA CYS A 11 1.68 -3.16 -12.45
C CYS A 11 0.31 -2.55 -12.21
N ALA A 12 -0.18 -2.59 -10.96
CA ALA A 12 -1.24 -1.69 -10.55
C ALA A 12 -0.73 -0.29 -10.88
N LEU A 13 -1.44 0.43 -11.73
CA LEU A 13 -1.22 1.84 -11.99
C LEU A 13 -1.57 2.57 -10.69
N VAL A 14 -0.67 2.52 -9.72
CA VAL A 14 -0.79 3.19 -8.44
C VAL A 14 -0.61 4.66 -8.74
N ASP A 15 -1.71 5.40 -8.68
CA ASP A 15 -1.63 6.86 -8.77
C ASP A 15 -0.76 7.34 -7.60
N PRO A 16 0.43 7.93 -7.88
CA PRO A 16 1.41 8.31 -6.85
C PRO A 16 0.80 9.18 -5.76
N ASP A 17 -0.17 9.99 -6.18
CA ASP A 17 -0.78 11.02 -5.39
C ASP A 17 -1.91 10.46 -4.52
N ARG A 18 -2.45 9.26 -4.82
CA ARG A 18 -3.60 8.72 -4.07
C ARG A 18 -3.27 8.47 -2.59
N CYS A 19 -2.04 8.05 -2.30
CA CYS A 19 -1.57 7.88 -0.92
C CYS A 19 -1.45 9.24 -0.22
N THR A 20 -0.75 10.19 -0.84
CA THR A 20 -0.52 11.53 -0.28
C THR A 20 -1.80 12.37 -0.17
N LYS A 21 -2.72 12.27 -1.14
CA LYS A 21 -4.06 12.89 -1.12
C LYS A 21 -4.94 12.39 0.02
N LYS A 22 -4.73 11.15 0.47
CA LYS A 22 -5.41 10.56 1.63
C LYS A 22 -4.68 10.83 2.95
N PHE A 23 -3.74 11.78 2.97
CA PHE A 23 -2.86 12.03 4.13
C PHE A 23 -2.10 10.77 4.59
N GLY A 24 -1.89 9.82 3.67
CA GLY A 24 -1.18 8.58 3.91
C GLY A 24 0.33 8.72 3.70
N TYR A 25 1.07 7.87 4.39
CA TYR A 25 2.52 7.77 4.36
C TYR A 25 2.97 6.44 3.74
N CYS A 26 3.93 6.52 2.80
CA CYS A 26 4.51 5.35 2.16
C CYS A 26 5.60 4.71 3.00
N ARG A 27 5.38 3.47 3.48
CA ARG A 27 6.29 2.77 4.41
C ARG A 27 6.36 1.28 4.09
N ARG A 28 7.34 0.55 4.63
CA ARG A 28 7.44 -0.92 4.43
C ARG A 28 6.37 -1.69 5.21
N ARG A 29 6.01 -1.19 6.39
CA ARG A 29 4.96 -1.71 7.27
C ARG A 29 4.31 -0.53 7.95
N CYS A 30 3.00 -0.61 8.18
CA CYS A 30 2.26 0.37 8.96
C CYS A 30 2.57 0.21 10.44
N PHE A 31 2.48 1.30 11.19
CA PHE A 31 2.45 1.25 12.64
C PHE A 31 1.17 0.57 13.16
N LYS A 32 1.16 0.24 14.45
CA LYS A 32 0.00 -0.42 15.09
C LYS A 32 -1.26 0.45 15.03
N ASP A 33 -1.07 1.76 15.02
CA ASP A 33 -2.12 2.79 14.98
C ASP A 33 -2.36 3.30 13.54
N GLU A 34 -1.84 2.60 12.54
CA GLU A 34 -2.02 2.90 11.13
C GLU A 34 -2.69 1.72 10.41
N LYS A 35 -3.48 2.01 9.38
CA LYS A 35 -4.07 1.00 8.49
C LYS A 35 -3.45 1.06 7.10
N GLN A 36 -3.20 -0.12 6.52
CA GLN A 36 -2.85 -0.23 5.11
C GLN A 36 -4.09 0.01 4.26
N ILE A 37 -4.05 1.05 3.44
CA ILE A 37 -5.17 1.44 2.56
C ILE A 37 -4.86 1.26 1.08
N ASP A 38 -3.57 1.20 0.73
CA ASP A 38 -3.12 1.11 -0.66
C ASP A 38 -1.65 0.64 -0.72
N ILE A 39 -1.11 0.60 -1.93
CA ILE A 39 0.32 0.43 -2.19
C ILE A 39 0.92 1.75 -2.69
N CYS A 40 2.24 1.86 -2.68
CA CYS A 40 2.95 3.03 -3.23
C CYS A 40 3.64 2.68 -4.55
N LEU A 41 4.13 3.70 -5.28
CA LEU A 41 4.92 3.49 -6.50
C LEU A 41 6.16 2.60 -6.30
N SER A 42 6.69 2.55 -5.07
CA SER A 42 7.77 1.64 -4.74
C SER A 42 7.20 0.23 -4.44
N PRO A 43 7.66 -0.84 -5.11
CA PRO A 43 7.11 -2.20 -4.98
C PRO A 43 7.33 -2.85 -3.60
N ASN A 44 8.00 -2.17 -2.68
CA ASN A 44 8.25 -2.60 -1.31
C ASN A 44 7.75 -1.56 -0.30
N LYS A 45 6.86 -0.66 -0.71
CA LYS A 45 6.20 0.28 0.19
C LYS A 45 4.70 0.17 0.02
N ILE A 46 4.02 0.12 1.15
CA ILE A 46 2.57 0.18 1.27
C ILE A 46 2.18 1.60 1.72
N CYS A 47 0.96 2.00 1.38
CA CYS A 47 0.38 3.24 1.86
C CYS A 47 -0.32 2.99 3.19
N CYS A 48 0.16 3.67 4.22
CA CYS A 48 -0.37 3.62 5.57
C CYS A 48 -1.03 4.96 5.89
N THR A 49 -2.25 4.94 6.40
CA THR A 49 -2.87 6.13 6.98
C THR A 49 -3.00 5.91 8.47
N GLU A 50 -2.88 6.96 9.27
CA GLU A 50 -3.31 6.90 10.67
C GLU A 50 -4.76 6.40 10.69
N SER A 51 -5.10 5.48 11.59
CA SER A 51 -6.49 5.18 11.84
C SER A 51 -7.10 6.39 12.52
N SER A 52 -7.46 7.41 11.74
CA SER A 52 -8.61 8.23 12.11
C SER A 52 -9.73 7.22 12.31
N PHE A 53 -10.26 7.18 13.53
CA PHE A 53 -11.57 6.60 13.75
C PHE A 53 -12.52 7.52 12.98
N ASP A 54 -12.63 7.34 11.66
CA ASP A 54 -13.82 7.77 10.94
C ASP A 54 -14.93 6.88 11.49
N GLU A 55 -15.60 7.42 12.49
CA GLU A 55 -16.89 6.99 13.01
C GLU A 55 -17.89 6.92 11.84
N ASP A 56 -18.35 5.72 11.49
CA ASP A 56 -19.77 5.40 11.21
C ASP A 56 -20.01 3.89 11.33
#